data_AF-A0A0M4SVA1-F1
#
_entry.id   AF-A0A0M4SVA1-F1
#
_cell.length_a   1.000
_cell.length_b   1.000
_cell.length_c   1.000
_cell.angle_alpha   90.00
_cell.angle_beta   90.00
_cell.angle_gamma   90.00
#
_symmetry.space_group_name_H-M   'P 1'
#
loop_
_entity.id
_entity.type
_entity.pdbx_description
1 polymer ?
#
loop_
_entity_poly.entity_id
_entity_poly.type
_entity_poly.pdbx_seq_one_letter_code
_entity_poly.pdbx_strand_id
1 'polypeptide(L)' 'MNSEDLAKEIYCIYNSLRSGAAKEIHADVWQYLNPYEKQVWEDTAKELKILLTPAKARKAAPTTEE' A
#
# COMPACT_ATOMS: atom_id res chain seq x y z
N MET A 1 -10.66 6.34 13.68
CA MET A 1 -9.68 6.15 12.60
C MET A 1 -10.43 6.21 11.29
N ASN A 2 -10.04 7.09 10.36
CA ASN A 2 -10.67 7.17 9.04
C ASN A 2 -10.07 6.10 8.10
N SER A 3 -10.71 5.83 6.96
CA SER A 3 -10.28 4.79 6.02
C SER A 3 -8.90 5.04 5.41
N GLU A 4 -8.46 6.30 5.33
CA GLU A 4 -7.15 6.67 4.80
C GLU A 4 -6.03 6.36 5.80
N ASP A 5 -6.26 6.62 7.09
CA ASP A 5 -5.32 6.28 8.17
C ASP A 5 -5.16 4.76 8.29
N LEU A 6 -6.27 4.02 8.25
CA LEU A 6 -6.25 2.55 8.24
C LEU A 6 -5.47 2.01 7.02
N ALA A 7 -5.68 2.61 5.85
CA ALA A 7 -4.97 2.22 4.64
C ALA A 7 -3.45 2.46 4.74
N LYS A 8 -3.04 3.59 5.32
CA LYS A 8 -1.62 3.90 5.59
C LYS A 8 -1.00 2.88 6.53
N GLU A 9 -1.70 2.52 7.61
CA GLU A 9 -1.22 1.51 8.57
C GLU A 9 -1.01 0.14 7.91
N ILE A 10 -2.00 -0.35 7.16
CA ILE A 10 -1.90 -1.65 6.49
C ILE A 10 -0.76 -1.65 5.46
N TYR A 11 -0.60 -0.57 4.69
CA TYR A 11 0.49 -0.45 3.72
C TYR A 11 1.88 -0.41 4.38
N CYS A 12 2.01 0.28 5.51
CA CYS A 12 3.23 0.29 6.31
C CYS A 12 3.57 -1.10 6.87
N ILE A 13 2.57 -1.85 7.36
CA ILE A 13 2.75 -3.23 7.84
C ILE A 13 3.26 -4.12 6.71
N TYR A 14 2.63 -4.08 5.53
CA TYR A 14 3.08 -4.82 4.35
C TYR A 14 4.54 -4.50 3.99
N ASN A 15 4.90 -3.22 3.92
CA ASN A 15 6.27 -2.81 3.61
C ASN A 15 7.27 -3.27 4.67
N SER A 16 6.89 -3.25 5.96
CA SER A 16 7.73 -3.75 7.05
C SER A 16 7.98 -5.26 6.95
N LEU A 17 6.91 -6.03 6.69
CA LEU A 17 6.98 -7.48 6.48
C LEU A 17 7.87 -7.84 5.28
N ARG A 18 7.69 -7.14 4.15
CA ARG A 18 8.44 -7.42 2.91
C ARG A 18 9.89 -6.96 2.97
N SER A 19 10.16 -5.78 3.54
CA SER A 19 11.50 -5.18 3.53
C SER A 19 12.46 -5.77 4.56
N GLY A 20 11.94 -6.50 5.56
CA GLY A 20 12.74 -6.96 6.67
C GLY A 20 13.40 -5.80 7.45
N ALA A 21 12.82 -4.59 7.40
CA ALA A 21 13.39 -3.41 8.04
C ALA A 21 13.58 -3.59 9.56
N ALA A 22 12.76 -4.43 10.19
CA ALA A 22 13.01 -5.02 11.50
C ALA A 22 13.64 -6.41 11.30
N LYS A 23 14.97 -6.40 11.13
CA LYS A 23 15.83 -7.46 10.56
C LYS A 23 15.79 -8.84 11.22
N GLU A 24 15.10 -9.03 12.33
CA GLU A 24 15.10 -10.31 13.06
C GLU A 24 13.71 -10.96 13.23
N ILE A 25 12.61 -10.23 13.07
CA ILE A 25 11.25 -10.80 13.31
C ILE A 25 10.42 -10.80 12.02
N HIS A 26 10.56 -9.77 11.18
CA HIS A 26 9.61 -9.56 10.07
C HIS A 26 10.02 -10.25 8.77
N ALA A 27 11.32 -10.39 8.49
CA ALA A 27 11.80 -11.15 7.35
C ALA A 27 11.44 -12.64 7.47
N ASP A 28 11.53 -13.18 8.69
CA ASP A 28 11.16 -14.56 9.02
C ASP A 28 9.66 -14.79 8.79
N VAL A 29 8.81 -13.90 9.32
CA VAL A 29 7.35 -14.01 9.14
C VAL A 29 6.98 -14.08 7.65
N TRP A 30 7.56 -13.24 6.80
CA TRP A 30 7.27 -13.28 5.36
C TRP A 30 7.68 -14.61 4.73
N GLN A 31 8.80 -15.21 5.13
CA GLN A 31 9.22 -16.51 4.61
C GLN A 31 8.26 -17.63 4.99
N TYR A 32 7.71 -17.61 6.20
CA TYR A 32 6.77 -18.61 6.72
C TYR A 32 5.33 -18.47 6.20
N LEU A 33 4.95 -17.32 5.63
CA LEU A 33 3.65 -17.19 4.98
C LEU A 33 3.52 -18.16 3.80
N ASN A 34 2.37 -18.81 3.71
CA ASN A 34 2.08 -19.67 2.57
C ASN A 34 1.86 -18.82 1.30
N PRO A 35 1.93 -19.42 0.10
CA PRO A 35 1.84 -18.67 -1.16
C PRO A 35 0.54 -17.88 -1.31
N TYR A 36 -0.58 -18.39 -0.79
CA TYR A 36 -1.88 -17.72 -0.86
C TYR A 36 -1.89 -16.45 0.02
N GLU A 37 -1.38 -16.54 1.25
CA GLU A 37 -1.29 -15.38 2.15
C GLU A 37 -0.38 -14.28 1.57
N LYS A 38 0.76 -14.67 0.98
CA LYS A 38 1.65 -13.75 0.28
C LYS A 38 0.90 -13.01 -0.84
N GLN A 39 0.13 -13.74 -1.65
CA GLN A 39 -0.66 -13.17 -2.74
C GLN A 39 -1.72 -12.18 -2.22
N VAL A 40 -2.45 -12.52 -1.16
CA VAL A 40 -3.44 -11.62 -0.54
C VAL A 40 -2.79 -10.33 -0.06
N TRP A 41 -1.62 -10.41 0.57
CA TRP A 41 -0.87 -9.23 1.00
C TRP A 41 -0.41 -8.37 -0.16
N GLU A 42 0.10 -8.97 -1.23
CA GLU A 42 0.53 -8.24 -2.42
C GLU A 42 -0.65 -7.56 -3.14
N ASP A 43 -1.80 -8.22 -3.25
CA ASP A 43 -2.99 -7.65 -3.89
C ASP A 43 -3.62 -6.55 -3.04
N THR A 44 -3.72 -6.76 -1.72
CA THR A 44 -4.15 -5.73 -0.78
C THR A 44 -3.23 -4.50 -0.87
N ALA A 45 -1.91 -4.69 -0.92
CA ALA A 45 -0.97 -3.58 -1.03
C ALA A 45 -1.10 -2.81 -2.37
N LYS A 46 -1.45 -3.49 -3.48
CA LYS A 46 -1.72 -2.83 -4.77
C LYS A 46 -2.96 -1.95 -4.68
N GLU A 47 -4.05 -2.45 -4.10
CA GLU A 47 -5.29 -1.69 -3.94
C GLU A 47 -5.09 -0.49 -3.01
N LEU A 48 -4.39 -0.67 -1.89
CA LEU A 48 -4.06 0.41 -0.98
C LEU A 48 -3.16 1.46 -1.62
N LYS A 49 -2.19 1.06 -2.45
CA LYS A 49 -1.38 2.02 -3.20
C LYS A 49 -2.23 2.87 -4.12
N ILE A 50 -3.28 2.32 -4.75
CA ILE A 50 -4.21 3.09 -5.59
C ILE A 50 -4.98 4.10 -4.75
N LEU A 51 -5.50 3.68 -3.59
CA LEU A 51 -6.25 4.54 -2.66
C LEU A 51 -5.38 5.68 -2.09
N LEU A 52 -4.15 5.35 -1.71
CA LEU A 52 -3.20 6.26 -1.05
C LEU A 52 -2.42 7.13 -2.03
N THR A 53 -2.37 6.78 -3.31
CA THR A 53 -1.78 7.65 -4.33
C THR A 53 -2.70 8.85 -4.49
N PRO A 54 -2.22 10.09 -4.23
CA PRO A 54 -3.03 11.27 -4.44
C PRO A 54 -3.56 11.24 -5.87
N ALA A 55 -4.88 11.32 -6.04
CA ALA A 55 -5.44 11.47 -7.37
C ALA A 55 -4.73 12.64 -8.02
N LYS A 56 -4.00 12.40 -9.12
CA LYS A 56 -3.34 13.48 -9.86
C LYS A 56 -4.38 14.58 -10.01
N ALA A 57 -4.09 15.78 -9.50
CA ALA A 57 -4.91 16.93 -9.74
C ALA A 57 -5.14 16.95 -11.26
N ARG A 58 -6.39 16.73 -11.70
CA ARG A 58 -6.75 16.93 -13.10
C ARG A 58 -6.28 18.34 -13.37
N LYS A 59 -5.23 18.50 -14.18
CA LYS A 59 -4.88 19.81 -14.71
C LYS A 59 -6.19 20.33 -15.25
N ALA A 60 -6.69 21.42 -14.67
CA ALA A 60 -7.88 22.07 -15.17
C ALA A 60 -7.67 22.19 -16.68
N ALA A 61 -8.58 21.60 -17.45
CA ALA A 61 -8.59 21.84 -18.88
C ALA A 61 -8.55 23.35 -19.05
N PRO A 62 -7.67 23.90 -19.91
CA PRO A 62 -7.68 25.33 -20.15
C PRO A 62 -9.11 25.67 -20.55
N THR A 63 -9.75 26.52 -19.74
CA THR A 63 -10.96 27.23 -20.13
C THR A 63 -10.55 28.03 -21.35
N THR A 64 -10.85 27.52 -22.53
CA THR A 64 -10.98 28.35 -23.71
C THR A 64 -12.24 29.17 -23.49
N GLU A 65 -12.10 30.27 -22.75
CA GLU A 65 -13.01 31.41 -22.91
C GLU A 65 -12.73 32.02 -24.29
N GLU A 66 -13.85 32.38 -24.93
CA GLU A 66 -14.12 32.95 -26.26
C GLU A 66 -12.98 33.62 -27.05
#